data_AF-A0AAT9IAW3-F1
#
_entry.id   AF-A0AAT9IAW3-F1
#
_cell.length_a   1.000
_cell.length_b   1.000
_cell.length_c   1.000
_cell.angle_alpha   90.00
_cell.angle_beta   90.00
_cell.angle_gamma   90.00
#
_symmetry.space_group_name_H-M   'P 1'
#
loop_
_entity.id
_entity.type
_entity.pdbx_description
1 polymer ?
#
loop_
_entity_poly.entity_id
_entity_poly.type
_entity_poly.pdbx_seq_one_letter_code
_entity_poly.pdbx_strand_id
1 'polypeptide(L)'
;MPFIRLLLTLFLTGTLALNVAAQSLLSRVVSVEVKQRPLSEVLNTISKQGNFYFSYISNILPQDSLVSISARNKTVRQVLDLLLEGNYNYKESGNYIILLKKSSGQTFYLITGVVTDKKTGQRVSNASVYERQQLISTLTNNDGYFRLRLKDRYPTAAISVSKELYADTSLLLNTGVDQEVAVTISPTTFQLKTVEITGRHQVEKTWLGRMVLSSRQKVQSLNLSAFLADKPYQASLTPGLGTHGKMGAQVINKFSFNIIGGYTAGVDGLEVGTAFNIVKNDMQYVQIAGFMNIVGGKARGVQVAGFHNNVLDSMKGVQVAGFSNIVQGSQDGLQITGGIGQIRGNMSGVQIQGLAGISRGYTEGLQIAGGYAYSGKDINGVQVSGLYNYANATAHGVQLSAGGNITRGTMNGIQIASLFNYARRLNGVQIGLVNISDTSTGYSIGLVNIVRKGYQKVAVFSTDLLPLNLAWKTGRKELYSILLLGMSPGNNNKAYSFGYGVGKEIPFNKQLFLSAEVTGQSLYLGSWEDNSQVFRLQPSLHFKLADKISIFAGPSLSVHLFDDLQQVPGYKTEIPGGKYPSFNMGSHAAGWLGWQVGISIF
;
A
#
# COMPACT_ATOMS: atom_id res chain seq x y z
N MET A 1 -93.94 54.83 -13.21
CA MET A 1 -93.16 53.77 -13.89
C MET A 1 -91.74 54.24 -14.28
N PRO A 2 -90.83 54.67 -13.36
CA PRO A 2 -89.45 54.98 -13.74
C PRO A 2 -88.45 53.86 -13.37
N PHE A 3 -88.81 52.92 -12.50
CA PHE A 3 -87.88 51.93 -11.96
C PHE A 3 -87.60 50.75 -12.91
N ILE A 4 -88.58 50.37 -13.74
CA ILE A 4 -88.42 49.27 -14.72
C ILE A 4 -87.60 49.70 -15.95
N ARG A 5 -87.60 50.99 -16.32
CA ARG A 5 -86.77 51.50 -17.42
C ARG A 5 -85.29 51.65 -17.04
N LEU A 6 -84.99 51.92 -15.76
CA LEU A 6 -83.60 51.99 -15.27
C LEU A 6 -82.97 50.59 -15.14
N LEU A 7 -83.76 49.58 -14.76
CA LEU A 7 -83.26 48.20 -14.63
C LEU A 7 -83.06 47.51 -16.00
N LEU A 8 -83.88 47.84 -17.00
CA LEU A 8 -83.70 47.37 -18.39
C LEU A 8 -82.53 48.06 -19.11
N THR A 9 -82.19 49.30 -18.75
CA THR A 9 -81.01 49.99 -19.32
C THR A 9 -79.69 49.56 -18.65
N LEU A 10 -79.69 49.21 -17.36
CA LEU A 10 -78.51 48.61 -16.71
C LEU A 10 -78.25 47.16 -17.15
N PHE A 11 -79.29 46.39 -17.51
CA PHE A 11 -79.12 45.01 -18.00
C PHE A 11 -78.70 44.95 -19.48
N LEU A 12 -79.04 45.96 -20.29
CA LEU A 12 -78.69 46.02 -21.72
C LEU A 12 -77.32 46.69 -22.00
N THR A 13 -76.73 47.37 -21.00
CA THR A 13 -75.38 47.98 -21.12
C THR A 13 -74.25 47.11 -20.54
N GLY A 14 -74.59 45.99 -19.88
CA GLY A 14 -73.62 45.06 -19.28
C GLY A 14 -73.18 43.89 -20.15
N THR A 15 -73.77 43.68 -21.34
CA THR A 15 -73.49 42.49 -22.19
C THR A 15 -72.84 42.82 -23.54
N LEU A 16 -72.34 44.04 -23.73
CA LEU A 16 -71.62 44.45 -24.94
C LEU A 16 -70.24 45.07 -24.61
N ALA A 17 -69.58 44.56 -23.57
CA ALA A 17 -68.13 44.61 -23.53
C ALA A 17 -67.61 43.52 -24.47
N LEU A 18 -67.52 43.86 -25.76
CA LEU A 18 -66.77 43.12 -26.75
C LEU A 18 -65.38 42.86 -26.17
N ASN A 19 -65.11 41.60 -25.84
CA ASN A 19 -63.77 41.08 -25.92
C ASN A 19 -63.33 41.31 -27.37
N VAL A 20 -62.67 42.44 -27.62
CA VAL A 20 -61.69 42.51 -28.71
C VAL A 20 -60.59 41.57 -28.28
N ALA A 21 -60.81 40.27 -28.49
CA ALA A 21 -59.76 39.29 -28.48
C ALA A 21 -58.77 39.78 -29.53
N ALA A 22 -57.58 40.19 -29.07
CA ALA A 22 -56.48 40.44 -29.96
C ALA A 22 -56.35 39.21 -30.88
N GLN A 23 -56.62 39.39 -32.19
CA GLN A 23 -56.46 38.30 -33.15
C GLN A 23 -55.03 37.79 -33.04
N SER A 24 -54.88 36.51 -32.71
CA SER A 24 -53.57 35.84 -32.62
C SER A 24 -52.77 36.13 -33.89
N LEU A 25 -51.51 36.52 -33.74
CA LEU A 25 -50.64 36.92 -34.85
C LEU A 25 -50.54 35.80 -35.90
N LEU A 26 -50.53 34.54 -35.45
CA LEU A 26 -50.49 33.34 -36.29
C LEU A 26 -51.79 33.08 -37.05
N SER A 27 -52.92 33.63 -36.60
CA SER A 27 -54.23 33.50 -37.24
C SER A 27 -54.51 34.57 -38.31
N ARG A 28 -53.67 35.61 -38.41
CA ARG A 28 -53.80 36.66 -39.44
C ARG A 28 -53.60 36.07 -40.84
N VAL A 29 -54.32 36.60 -41.81
CA VAL A 29 -54.31 36.09 -43.19
C VAL A 29 -53.33 36.90 -44.03
N VAL A 30 -52.44 36.21 -44.75
CA VAL A 30 -51.44 36.80 -45.64
C VAL A 30 -51.44 36.12 -46.99
N SER A 31 -50.97 36.83 -48.02
CA SER A 31 -50.84 36.30 -49.38
C SER A 31 -49.42 36.54 -49.89
N VAL A 32 -48.69 35.45 -50.12
CA VAL A 32 -47.29 35.47 -50.54
C VAL A 32 -47.12 34.58 -51.75
N GLU A 33 -46.62 35.17 -52.83
CA GLU A 33 -46.31 34.48 -54.08
C GLU A 33 -44.90 34.89 -54.52
N VAL A 34 -43.95 33.98 -54.31
CA VAL A 34 -42.52 34.20 -54.58
C VAL A 34 -41.91 32.96 -55.21
N LYS A 35 -40.97 33.18 -56.14
CA LYS A 35 -40.17 32.11 -56.77
C LYS A 35 -38.70 32.42 -56.55
N GLN A 36 -37.94 31.46 -56.04
CA GLN A 36 -36.48 31.53 -55.86
C GLN A 36 -36.00 32.80 -55.12
N ARG A 37 -36.56 33.05 -53.93
CA ARG A 37 -36.19 34.20 -53.09
C ARG A 37 -35.56 33.77 -51.77
N PRO A 38 -34.62 34.53 -51.20
CA PRO A 38 -34.06 34.22 -49.88
C PRO A 38 -35.14 34.17 -48.81
N LEU A 39 -35.08 33.15 -47.95
CA LEU A 39 -36.05 32.95 -46.86
C LEU A 39 -36.20 34.19 -45.97
N SER A 40 -35.13 34.92 -45.72
CA SER A 40 -35.13 36.18 -44.96
C SER A 40 -36.03 37.27 -45.59
N GLU A 41 -36.01 37.42 -46.92
CA GLU A 41 -36.86 38.38 -47.65
C GLU A 41 -38.34 37.96 -47.58
N VAL A 42 -38.60 36.66 -47.67
CA VAL A 42 -39.96 36.12 -47.60
C VAL A 42 -40.56 36.31 -46.20
N LEU A 43 -39.79 36.03 -45.15
CA LEU A 43 -40.20 36.32 -43.76
C LEU A 43 -40.42 37.81 -43.51
N ASN A 44 -39.58 38.69 -44.07
CA ASN A 44 -39.79 40.14 -43.97
C ASN A 44 -41.10 40.57 -44.66
N THR A 45 -41.41 39.98 -45.82
CA THR A 45 -42.67 40.24 -46.54
C THR A 45 -43.89 39.83 -45.72
N ILE A 46 -43.84 38.64 -45.09
CA ILE A 46 -44.89 38.15 -44.20
C ILE A 46 -45.04 39.06 -42.96
N SER A 47 -43.91 39.46 -42.36
CA SER A 47 -43.86 40.36 -41.21
C SER A 47 -44.51 41.72 -41.51
N LYS A 48 -44.24 42.29 -42.69
CA LYS A 48 -44.86 43.55 -43.15
C LYS A 48 -46.36 43.42 -43.42
N GLN A 49 -46.79 42.39 -44.16
CA GLN A 49 -48.22 42.16 -44.41
C GLN A 49 -49.00 41.87 -43.13
N GLY A 50 -48.38 41.12 -42.22
CA GLY A 50 -48.99 40.69 -40.98
C GLY A 50 -48.89 41.69 -39.83
N ASN A 51 -48.14 42.79 -39.96
CA ASN A 51 -47.87 43.78 -38.91
C ASN A 51 -47.39 43.17 -37.57
N PHE A 52 -46.30 42.41 -37.63
CA PHE A 52 -45.57 41.86 -36.47
C PHE A 52 -44.11 41.61 -36.87
N TYR A 53 -43.23 41.26 -35.94
CA TYR A 53 -41.83 40.93 -36.20
C TYR A 53 -41.50 39.45 -35.96
N PHE A 54 -40.57 38.90 -36.73
CA PHE A 54 -40.01 37.58 -36.42
C PHE A 54 -38.84 37.71 -35.44
N SER A 55 -38.75 36.79 -34.48
CA SER A 55 -37.59 36.65 -33.59
C SER A 55 -37.06 35.22 -33.67
N TYR A 56 -35.77 35.08 -33.93
CA TYR A 56 -35.10 33.79 -34.03
C TYR A 56 -33.59 33.97 -33.80
N ILE A 57 -32.91 32.88 -33.44
CA ILE A 57 -31.45 32.87 -33.34
C ILE A 57 -30.89 32.69 -34.76
N SER A 58 -29.95 33.53 -35.19
CA SER A 58 -29.50 33.56 -36.60
C SER A 58 -28.89 32.25 -37.11
N ASN A 59 -28.45 31.36 -36.23
CA ASN A 59 -27.83 30.07 -36.56
C ASN A 59 -28.82 28.89 -36.70
N ILE A 60 -30.10 29.07 -36.31
CA ILE A 60 -31.09 27.99 -36.37
C ILE A 60 -31.94 28.01 -37.65
N LEU A 61 -31.93 29.12 -38.40
CA LEU A 61 -32.74 29.32 -39.60
C LEU A 61 -31.82 29.61 -40.81
N PRO A 62 -31.91 28.87 -41.92
CA PRO A 62 -31.07 29.08 -43.10
C PRO A 62 -31.59 30.26 -43.92
N GLN A 63 -31.24 31.48 -43.50
CA GLN A 63 -31.77 32.74 -44.03
C GLN A 63 -31.52 32.95 -45.54
N ASP A 64 -30.41 32.42 -46.04
CA ASP A 64 -30.00 32.57 -47.44
C ASP A 64 -30.55 31.48 -48.37
N SER A 65 -31.28 30.49 -47.83
CA SER A 65 -31.90 29.44 -48.64
C SER A 65 -32.97 30.03 -49.55
N LEU A 66 -32.88 29.71 -50.85
CA LEU A 66 -33.86 30.12 -51.85
C LEU A 66 -35.13 29.25 -51.72
N VAL A 67 -36.26 29.91 -51.52
CA VAL A 67 -37.57 29.28 -51.37
C VAL A 67 -38.54 29.76 -52.45
N SER A 68 -39.45 28.88 -52.84
CA SER A 68 -40.55 29.17 -53.76
C SER A 68 -41.85 28.77 -53.09
N ILE A 69 -42.76 29.72 -52.88
CA ILE A 69 -44.05 29.47 -52.22
C ILE A 69 -45.15 30.27 -52.92
N SER A 70 -46.30 29.62 -53.12
CA SER A 70 -47.53 30.27 -53.56
C SER A 70 -48.62 29.98 -52.55
N ALA A 71 -48.97 30.98 -51.76
CA ALA A 71 -49.98 30.91 -50.71
C ALA A 71 -50.86 32.15 -50.78
N ARG A 72 -52.12 31.98 -51.18
CA ARG A 72 -53.12 33.06 -51.22
C ARG A 72 -54.16 32.84 -50.12
N ASN A 73 -54.50 33.92 -49.42
CA ASN A 73 -55.53 33.94 -48.38
C ASN A 73 -55.35 32.84 -47.31
N LYS A 74 -54.11 32.59 -46.86
CA LYS A 74 -53.78 31.60 -45.82
C LYS A 74 -53.39 32.29 -44.52
N THR A 75 -53.61 31.62 -43.39
CA THR A 75 -53.13 32.12 -42.09
C THR A 75 -51.60 32.13 -42.05
N VAL A 76 -50.99 33.05 -41.30
CA VAL A 76 -49.54 33.11 -41.09
C VAL A 76 -48.99 31.76 -40.62
N ARG A 77 -49.70 31.06 -39.73
CA ARG A 77 -49.35 29.69 -39.31
C ARG A 77 -49.22 28.74 -40.50
N GLN A 78 -50.24 28.68 -41.36
CA GLN A 78 -50.24 27.81 -42.53
C GLN A 78 -49.14 28.16 -43.53
N VAL A 79 -48.87 29.46 -43.73
CA VAL A 79 -47.78 29.90 -44.59
C VAL A 79 -46.42 29.50 -44.01
N LEU A 80 -46.22 29.65 -42.70
CA LEU A 80 -45.00 29.21 -42.02
C LEU A 80 -44.82 27.70 -42.04
N ASP A 81 -45.89 26.92 -41.87
CA ASP A 81 -45.86 25.46 -41.95
C ASP A 81 -45.42 24.99 -43.34
N LEU A 82 -45.91 25.65 -44.40
CA LEU A 82 -45.51 25.39 -45.80
C LEU A 82 -44.08 25.84 -46.10
N LEU A 83 -43.68 27.01 -45.59
CA LEU A 83 -42.37 27.61 -45.83
C LEU A 83 -41.24 26.89 -45.10
N LEU A 84 -41.53 26.35 -43.91
CA LEU A 84 -40.56 25.74 -43.00
C LEU A 84 -40.76 24.23 -42.84
N GLU A 85 -41.58 23.63 -43.72
CA GLU A 85 -41.84 22.18 -43.81
C GLU A 85 -42.24 21.54 -42.46
N GLY A 86 -42.92 22.30 -41.59
CA GLY A 86 -43.33 21.85 -40.27
C GLY A 86 -42.18 21.57 -39.27
N ASN A 87 -40.93 21.94 -39.58
CA ASN A 87 -39.75 21.66 -38.74
C ASN A 87 -39.56 22.66 -37.57
N TYR A 88 -40.49 23.59 -37.38
CA TYR A 88 -40.39 24.67 -36.40
C TYR A 88 -41.70 24.81 -35.60
N ASN A 89 -41.57 25.27 -34.36
CA ASN A 89 -42.66 25.70 -33.50
C ASN A 89 -42.70 27.23 -33.46
N TYR A 90 -43.90 27.80 -33.35
CA TYR A 90 -44.10 29.25 -33.35
C TYR A 90 -44.75 29.67 -32.04
N LYS A 91 -44.14 30.63 -31.34
CA LYS A 91 -44.69 31.19 -30.10
C LYS A 91 -44.92 32.69 -30.28
N GLU A 92 -46.13 33.14 -29.95
CA GLU A 92 -46.47 34.56 -29.93
C GLU A 92 -46.04 35.18 -28.60
N SER A 93 -45.38 36.34 -28.65
CA SER A 93 -44.99 37.11 -27.48
C SER A 93 -45.05 38.60 -27.81
N GLY A 94 -46.07 39.29 -27.34
CA GLY A 94 -46.31 40.69 -27.70
C GLY A 94 -46.51 40.85 -29.21
N ASN A 95 -45.69 41.69 -29.85
CA ASN A 95 -45.73 41.91 -31.31
C ASN A 95 -44.72 41.04 -32.09
N TYR A 96 -44.23 39.96 -31.48
CA TYR A 96 -43.25 39.05 -32.07
C TYR A 96 -43.81 37.64 -32.27
N ILE A 97 -43.48 37.03 -33.41
CA ILE A 97 -43.57 35.58 -33.62
C ILE A 97 -42.16 35.01 -33.46
N ILE A 98 -41.95 34.24 -32.39
CA ILE A 98 -40.69 33.57 -32.09
C ILE A 98 -40.66 32.24 -32.83
N LEU A 99 -39.68 32.06 -33.73
CA LEU A 99 -39.45 30.79 -34.43
C LEU A 99 -38.48 29.93 -33.59
N LEU A 100 -38.95 28.77 -33.17
CA LEU A 100 -38.17 27.79 -32.41
C LEU A 100 -38.01 26.55 -33.28
N LYS A 101 -36.78 26.15 -33.61
CA LYS A 101 -36.55 24.88 -34.30
C LYS A 101 -37.16 23.74 -33.47
N LYS A 102 -37.99 22.89 -34.06
CA LYS A 102 -38.46 21.68 -33.35
C LYS A 102 -37.21 20.89 -33.00
N SER A 103 -36.94 20.76 -31.70
CA SER A 103 -35.91 19.85 -31.21
C SER A 103 -36.34 18.44 -31.64
N SER A 104 -35.46 17.67 -32.30
CA SER A 104 -35.62 16.21 -32.39
C SER A 104 -35.66 15.73 -30.94
N GLY A 105 -36.87 15.42 -30.46
CA GLY A 105 -37.28 15.60 -29.06
C GLY A 105 -36.64 14.68 -28.02
N GLN A 106 -35.56 13.98 -28.31
CA GLN A 106 -34.90 13.11 -27.35
C GLN A 106 -33.37 13.18 -27.52
N THR A 107 -32.70 13.92 -26.62
CA THR A 107 -31.24 13.76 -26.40
C THR A 107 -30.90 12.36 -25.90
N PHE A 108 -31.90 11.62 -25.43
CA PHE A 108 -31.82 10.26 -24.97
C PHE A 108 -33.08 9.48 -25.32
N TYR A 109 -32.93 8.25 -25.76
CA TYR A 109 -34.00 7.28 -25.94
C TYR A 109 -33.84 6.12 -24.93
N LEU A 110 -34.93 5.39 -24.73
CA LEU A 110 -35.06 4.34 -23.73
C LEU A 110 -35.22 2.98 -24.39
N ILE A 111 -34.37 2.05 -23.97
CA ILE A 111 -34.45 0.65 -24.33
C ILE A 111 -34.95 -0.10 -23.10
N THR A 112 -36.12 -0.72 -23.24
CA THR A 112 -36.72 -1.58 -22.21
C THR A 112 -36.81 -2.99 -22.73
N GLY A 113 -36.99 -3.96 -21.84
CA GLY A 113 -37.07 -5.33 -22.30
C GLY A 113 -36.84 -6.33 -21.20
N VAL A 114 -36.79 -7.59 -21.63
CA VAL A 114 -36.69 -8.75 -20.76
C VAL A 114 -35.64 -9.72 -21.29
N VAL A 115 -34.86 -10.29 -20.39
CA VAL A 115 -33.86 -11.32 -20.70
C VAL A 115 -34.39 -12.69 -20.30
N THR A 116 -34.33 -13.64 -21.22
CA THR A 116 -34.81 -15.02 -21.04
C THR A 116 -33.75 -16.05 -21.42
N ASP A 117 -33.75 -17.20 -20.75
CA ASP A 117 -32.91 -18.34 -21.09
C ASP A 117 -33.50 -19.10 -22.29
N LYS A 118 -32.68 -19.38 -23.30
CA LYS A 118 -33.11 -20.05 -24.55
C LYS A 118 -33.64 -21.47 -24.34
N LYS A 119 -33.11 -22.22 -23.39
CA LYS A 119 -33.46 -23.63 -23.15
C LYS A 119 -34.68 -23.80 -22.27
N THR A 120 -34.79 -22.99 -21.21
CA THR A 120 -35.82 -23.12 -20.18
C THR A 120 -36.95 -22.11 -20.34
N GLY A 121 -36.74 -21.03 -21.09
CA GLY A 121 -37.68 -19.91 -21.22
C GLY A 121 -37.79 -19.05 -19.94
N GLN A 122 -37.03 -19.37 -18.88
CA GLN A 122 -37.11 -18.65 -17.61
C GLN A 122 -36.50 -17.25 -17.70
N ARG A 123 -37.03 -16.33 -16.88
CA ARG A 123 -36.49 -14.97 -16.76
C ARG A 123 -35.11 -14.98 -16.11
N VAL A 124 -34.15 -14.28 -16.71
CA VAL A 124 -32.78 -14.22 -16.20
C VAL A 124 -32.57 -12.95 -15.38
N SER A 125 -32.49 -13.12 -14.06
CA SER A 125 -32.19 -12.03 -13.14
C SER A 125 -30.70 -11.69 -13.11
N ASN A 126 -30.38 -10.44 -12.73
CA ASN A 126 -29.02 -9.97 -12.56
C ASN A 126 -28.11 -10.19 -13.78
N ALA A 127 -28.65 -10.10 -14.99
CA ALA A 127 -27.91 -10.07 -16.24
C ALA A 127 -27.48 -8.63 -16.54
N SER A 128 -26.25 -8.45 -17.00
CA SER A 128 -25.73 -7.14 -17.40
C SER A 128 -26.19 -6.82 -18.81
N VAL A 129 -26.98 -5.75 -18.95
CA VAL A 129 -27.37 -5.20 -20.25
C VAL A 129 -26.63 -3.89 -20.46
N TYR A 130 -25.86 -3.78 -21.54
CA TYR A 130 -24.93 -2.67 -21.74
C TYR A 130 -24.72 -2.32 -23.21
N GLU A 131 -24.39 -1.06 -23.47
CA GLU A 131 -23.96 -0.55 -24.77
C GLU A 131 -22.46 -0.22 -24.71
N ARG A 132 -21.69 -0.70 -25.70
CA ARG A 132 -20.23 -0.76 -25.65
C ARG A 132 -19.55 0.58 -25.97
N GLN A 133 -20.15 1.42 -26.82
CA GLN A 133 -19.53 2.66 -27.25
C GLN A 133 -19.66 3.77 -26.19
N GLN A 134 -20.87 3.94 -25.66
CA GLN A 134 -21.27 4.91 -24.66
C GLN A 134 -20.93 4.47 -23.23
N LEU A 135 -20.59 3.19 -23.01
CA LEU A 135 -20.31 2.58 -21.70
C LEU A 135 -21.45 2.78 -20.69
N ILE A 136 -22.68 2.64 -21.16
CA ILE A 136 -23.88 2.72 -20.31
C ILE A 136 -24.37 1.30 -20.04
N SER A 137 -24.72 1.00 -18.80
CA SER A 137 -25.21 -0.32 -18.41
C SER A 137 -26.28 -0.30 -17.33
N THR A 138 -27.03 -1.39 -17.28
CA THR A 138 -28.02 -1.70 -16.26
C THR A 138 -28.01 -3.19 -15.96
N LEU A 139 -28.62 -3.59 -14.85
CA LEU A 139 -28.84 -5.00 -14.51
C LEU A 139 -30.33 -5.31 -14.66
N THR A 140 -30.65 -6.53 -15.10
CA THR A 140 -32.02 -7.04 -15.03
C THR A 140 -32.46 -7.21 -13.58
N ASN A 141 -33.75 -6.96 -13.31
CA ASN A 141 -34.37 -7.22 -12.01
C ASN A 141 -34.64 -8.72 -11.80
N ASN A 142 -35.36 -9.08 -10.73
CA ASN A 142 -35.70 -10.49 -10.43
C ASN A 142 -36.59 -11.14 -11.50
N ASP A 143 -37.40 -10.34 -12.21
CA ASP A 143 -38.27 -10.79 -13.30
C ASP A 143 -37.58 -10.75 -14.68
N GLY A 144 -36.26 -10.53 -14.70
CA GLY A 144 -35.46 -10.45 -15.92
C GLY A 144 -35.68 -9.17 -16.74
N TYR A 145 -36.46 -8.21 -16.23
CA TYR A 145 -36.73 -6.93 -16.88
C TYR A 145 -35.57 -5.94 -16.69
N PHE A 146 -35.28 -5.15 -17.73
CA PHE A 146 -34.29 -4.09 -17.69
C PHE A 146 -34.80 -2.80 -18.33
N ARG A 147 -34.16 -1.70 -17.95
CA ARG A 147 -34.36 -0.37 -18.52
C ARG A 147 -33.01 0.32 -18.69
N LEU A 148 -32.67 0.67 -19.92
CA LEU A 148 -31.40 1.29 -20.31
C LEU A 148 -31.68 2.61 -21.05
N ARG A 149 -31.01 3.68 -20.65
CA ARG A 149 -31.16 5.01 -21.27
C ARG A 149 -29.92 5.32 -22.11
N LEU A 150 -30.07 5.49 -23.41
CA LEU A 150 -28.98 5.73 -24.35
C LEU A 150 -29.03 7.16 -24.89
N LYS A 151 -27.86 7.75 -25.18
CA LYS A 151 -27.76 9.07 -25.82
C LYS A 151 -27.95 8.93 -27.32
N ASP A 152 -28.72 9.82 -27.92
CA ASP A 152 -28.87 9.91 -29.38
C ASP A 152 -27.73 10.74 -29.98
N ARG A 153 -26.54 10.12 -30.05
CA ARG A 153 -25.31 10.74 -30.57
C ARG A 153 -24.57 9.88 -31.60
N TYR A 154 -24.98 8.64 -31.77
CA TYR A 154 -24.29 7.65 -32.59
C TYR A 154 -25.28 7.10 -33.62
N PRO A 155 -24.87 6.94 -34.89
CA PRO A 155 -25.76 6.51 -35.98
C PRO A 155 -26.18 5.04 -35.88
N THR A 156 -25.50 4.27 -35.01
CA THR A 156 -25.83 2.88 -34.71
C THR A 156 -25.69 2.66 -33.21
N ALA A 157 -26.55 1.81 -32.65
CA ALA A 157 -26.45 1.36 -31.28
C ALA A 157 -26.70 -0.15 -31.20
N ALA A 158 -25.93 -0.84 -30.37
CA ALA A 158 -26.11 -2.26 -30.11
C ALA A 158 -26.06 -2.52 -28.61
N ILE A 159 -27.07 -3.19 -28.08
CA ILE A 159 -27.00 -3.69 -26.70
C ILE A 159 -26.36 -5.06 -26.70
N SER A 160 -25.60 -5.33 -25.65
CA SER A 160 -25.08 -6.64 -25.33
C SER A 160 -25.62 -7.08 -23.98
N VAL A 161 -25.92 -8.37 -23.86
CA VAL A 161 -26.35 -9.00 -22.62
C VAL A 161 -25.33 -10.06 -22.24
N SER A 162 -24.80 -9.94 -21.02
CA SER A 162 -23.80 -10.83 -20.46
C SER A 162 -24.23 -11.32 -19.08
N LYS A 163 -24.06 -12.62 -18.84
CA LYS A 163 -24.34 -13.28 -17.57
C LYS A 163 -23.34 -14.42 -17.38
N GLU A 164 -22.88 -14.62 -16.15
CA GLU A 164 -22.05 -15.77 -15.79
C GLU A 164 -22.71 -17.09 -16.25
N LEU A 165 -21.94 -17.96 -16.92
CA LEU A 165 -22.39 -19.23 -17.53
C LEU A 165 -23.32 -19.10 -18.75
N TYR A 166 -23.46 -17.91 -19.34
CA TYR A 166 -24.19 -17.68 -20.58
C TYR A 166 -23.28 -17.12 -21.67
N ALA A 167 -23.68 -17.31 -22.92
CA ALA A 167 -23.00 -16.75 -24.08
C ALA A 167 -23.42 -15.28 -24.24
N ASP A 168 -22.43 -14.40 -24.41
CA ASP A 168 -22.68 -12.99 -24.68
C ASP A 168 -23.54 -12.85 -25.95
N THR A 169 -24.64 -12.13 -25.84
CA THR A 169 -25.59 -11.94 -26.93
C THR A 169 -25.70 -10.45 -27.25
N SER A 170 -25.56 -10.07 -28.50
CA SER A 170 -25.67 -8.67 -28.95
C SER A 170 -26.84 -8.49 -29.91
N LEU A 171 -27.52 -7.36 -29.80
CA LEU A 171 -28.67 -6.98 -30.62
C LEU A 171 -28.50 -5.55 -31.13
N LEU A 172 -28.73 -5.34 -32.42
CA LEU A 172 -28.79 -4.02 -33.03
C LEU A 172 -30.10 -3.32 -32.63
N LEU A 173 -30.03 -2.00 -32.48
CA LEU A 173 -31.15 -1.15 -32.09
C LEU A 173 -31.40 -0.06 -33.14
N ASN A 174 -32.64 0.43 -33.20
CA ASN A 174 -32.97 1.66 -33.90
C ASN A 174 -32.62 2.85 -32.99
N THR A 175 -31.81 3.76 -33.48
CA THR A 175 -31.36 4.93 -32.71
C THR A 175 -32.43 6.02 -32.70
N GLY A 176 -32.51 6.80 -31.62
CA GLY A 176 -33.38 7.98 -31.52
C GLY A 176 -34.86 7.68 -31.24
N VAL A 177 -35.23 6.40 -31.00
CA VAL A 177 -36.60 5.99 -30.70
C VAL A 177 -36.63 5.07 -29.49
N ASP A 178 -37.61 5.28 -28.61
CA ASP A 178 -37.89 4.36 -27.50
C ASP A 178 -38.37 3.01 -28.05
N GLN A 179 -37.77 1.91 -27.59
CA GLN A 179 -38.16 0.57 -28.04
C GLN A 179 -38.06 -0.48 -26.95
N GLU A 180 -38.93 -1.47 -27.04
CA GLU A 180 -38.91 -2.67 -26.20
C GLU A 180 -38.29 -3.84 -26.97
N VAL A 181 -37.37 -4.56 -26.33
CA VAL A 181 -36.65 -5.68 -26.95
C VAL A 181 -36.72 -6.93 -26.08
N ALA A 182 -37.03 -8.07 -26.70
CA ALA A 182 -36.91 -9.37 -26.06
C ALA A 182 -35.53 -9.95 -26.36
N VAL A 183 -34.73 -10.20 -25.32
CA VAL A 183 -33.40 -10.79 -25.46
C VAL A 183 -33.42 -12.23 -24.96
N THR A 184 -32.98 -13.15 -25.80
CA THR A 184 -32.83 -14.55 -25.42
C THR A 184 -31.35 -14.91 -25.40
N ILE A 185 -30.84 -15.33 -24.24
CA ILE A 185 -29.43 -15.72 -24.07
C ILE A 185 -29.31 -17.23 -23.94
N SER A 186 -28.22 -17.80 -24.46
CA SER A 186 -27.99 -19.25 -24.45
C SER A 186 -27.02 -19.63 -23.34
N PRO A 187 -27.34 -20.62 -22.48
CA PRO A 187 -26.39 -21.10 -21.48
C PRO A 187 -25.21 -21.78 -22.15
N THR A 188 -24.00 -21.48 -21.70
CA THR A 188 -22.76 -22.05 -22.24
C THR A 188 -22.27 -23.17 -21.36
N THR A 189 -22.04 -24.34 -21.95
CA THR A 189 -21.36 -25.47 -21.29
C THR A 189 -19.85 -25.25 -21.35
N PHE A 190 -19.31 -24.28 -20.62
CA PHE A 190 -17.87 -24.25 -20.39
C PHE A 190 -17.52 -25.32 -19.36
N GLN A 191 -16.52 -26.17 -19.64
CA GLN A 191 -15.73 -26.76 -18.56
C GLN A 191 -15.26 -25.59 -17.71
N LEU A 192 -15.51 -25.63 -16.40
CA LEU A 192 -15.02 -24.62 -15.47
C LEU A 192 -13.55 -24.39 -15.80
N LYS A 193 -13.24 -23.26 -16.47
CA LYS A 193 -11.87 -22.77 -16.60
C LYS A 193 -11.40 -22.79 -15.17
N THR A 194 -10.39 -23.60 -14.83
CA THR A 194 -9.91 -23.73 -13.47
C THR A 194 -9.67 -22.30 -13.02
N VAL A 195 -10.62 -21.73 -12.27
CA VAL A 195 -10.43 -20.44 -11.67
C VAL A 195 -9.27 -20.78 -10.78
N GLU A 196 -8.09 -20.23 -11.06
CA GLU A 196 -7.04 -20.31 -10.08
C GLU A 196 -7.64 -19.63 -8.84
N ILE A 197 -8.13 -20.45 -7.91
CA ILE A 197 -8.58 -20.06 -6.57
C ILE A 197 -7.32 -19.73 -5.76
N THR A 198 -6.28 -19.18 -6.39
CA THR A 198 -5.34 -18.29 -5.70
C THR A 198 -6.11 -16.99 -5.52
N GLY A 199 -7.01 -16.96 -4.53
CA GLY A 199 -7.96 -15.88 -4.23
C GLY A 199 -7.34 -14.55 -3.79
N ARG A 200 -6.21 -14.14 -4.40
CA ARG A 200 -5.44 -12.95 -4.07
C ARG A 200 -5.85 -11.75 -4.94
N HIS A 201 -6.39 -11.92 -6.15
CA HIS A 201 -6.58 -10.80 -7.09
C HIS A 201 -7.94 -10.06 -7.06
N GLN A 202 -8.83 -10.33 -6.08
CA GLN A 202 -10.15 -9.68 -6.06
C GLN A 202 -10.21 -8.52 -5.06
N VAL A 203 -10.07 -7.31 -5.58
CA VAL A 203 -10.21 -6.07 -4.80
C VAL A 203 -11.57 -5.97 -4.10
N GLU A 204 -12.61 -6.58 -4.66
CA GLU A 204 -13.97 -6.61 -4.12
C GLU A 204 -14.08 -7.39 -2.81
N LYS A 205 -13.12 -8.28 -2.53
CA LYS A 205 -13.05 -9.07 -1.28
C LYS A 205 -12.29 -8.37 -0.16
N THR A 206 -11.53 -7.32 -0.46
CA THR A 206 -10.82 -6.51 0.54
C THR A 206 -11.79 -5.81 1.48
N TRP A 207 -11.35 -5.40 2.68
CA TRP A 207 -12.20 -4.67 3.63
C TRP A 207 -12.82 -3.42 3.00
N LEU A 208 -12.02 -2.59 2.32
CA LEU A 208 -12.49 -1.38 1.64
C LEU A 208 -13.45 -1.72 0.50
N GLY A 209 -13.10 -2.70 -0.35
CA GLY A 209 -13.97 -3.14 -1.45
C GLY A 209 -15.32 -3.69 -0.96
N ARG A 210 -15.36 -4.35 0.21
CA ARG A 210 -16.63 -4.79 0.82
C ARG A 210 -17.48 -3.61 1.27
N MET A 211 -16.86 -2.58 1.84
CA MET A 211 -17.51 -1.40 2.42
C MET A 211 -18.05 -0.43 1.36
N VAL A 212 -17.27 -0.12 0.32
CA VAL A 212 -17.60 0.97 -0.63
C VAL A 212 -18.26 0.50 -1.92
N LEU A 213 -18.15 -0.80 -2.27
CA LEU A 213 -18.73 -1.34 -3.50
C LEU A 213 -20.08 -1.99 -3.23
N SER A 214 -21.11 -1.53 -3.96
CA SER A 214 -22.46 -2.11 -3.91
C SER A 214 -22.51 -3.52 -4.51
N SER A 215 -23.49 -4.32 -4.08
CA SER A 215 -23.73 -5.67 -4.63
C SER A 215 -23.98 -5.62 -6.14
N ARG A 216 -24.66 -4.58 -6.64
CA ARG A 216 -24.89 -4.38 -8.09
C ARG A 216 -23.58 -4.21 -8.86
N GLN A 217 -22.61 -3.44 -8.33
CA GLN A 217 -21.31 -3.28 -8.97
C GLN A 217 -20.50 -4.58 -8.99
N LYS A 218 -20.54 -5.34 -7.88
CA LYS A 218 -19.87 -6.64 -7.78
C LYS A 218 -20.43 -7.64 -8.81
N VAL A 219 -21.76 -7.73 -8.91
CA VAL A 219 -22.45 -8.58 -9.89
C VAL A 219 -22.14 -8.14 -11.33
N GLN A 220 -22.19 -6.84 -11.61
CA GLN A 220 -21.83 -6.30 -12.92
C GLN A 220 -20.39 -6.68 -13.31
N SER A 221 -19.45 -6.54 -12.37
CA SER A 221 -18.02 -6.86 -12.55
C SER A 221 -17.78 -8.34 -12.84
N LEU A 222 -18.58 -9.24 -12.23
CA LEU A 222 -18.54 -10.68 -12.49
C LEU A 222 -19.11 -11.02 -13.88
N ASN A 223 -20.28 -10.45 -14.22
CA ASN A 223 -20.93 -10.67 -15.51
C ASN A 223 -20.09 -10.16 -16.69
N LEU A 224 -19.33 -9.07 -16.51
CA LEU A 224 -18.52 -8.42 -17.55
C LEU A 224 -17.01 -8.69 -17.38
N SER A 225 -16.64 -9.90 -16.98
CA SER A 225 -15.25 -10.25 -16.70
C SER A 225 -14.33 -10.19 -17.94
N ALA A 226 -14.87 -10.40 -19.15
CA ALA A 226 -14.11 -10.40 -20.39
C ALA A 226 -14.09 -9.05 -21.13
N PHE A 227 -14.90 -8.07 -20.71
CA PHE A 227 -15.01 -6.78 -21.38
C PHE A 227 -14.11 -5.73 -20.71
N LEU A 228 -13.19 -5.15 -21.48
CA LEU A 228 -12.35 -4.03 -21.09
C LEU A 228 -12.37 -2.95 -22.16
N ALA A 229 -12.33 -1.69 -21.75
CA ALA A 229 -12.29 -0.55 -22.66
C ALA A 229 -11.29 0.51 -22.17
N ASP A 230 -10.46 1.00 -23.09
CA ASP A 230 -9.54 2.10 -22.80
C ASP A 230 -10.24 3.44 -22.98
N LYS A 231 -10.05 4.34 -22.00
CA LYS A 231 -10.56 5.71 -22.05
C LYS A 231 -9.48 6.71 -21.65
N PRO A 232 -9.47 7.90 -22.27
CA PRO A 232 -8.46 8.91 -21.98
C PRO A 232 -8.61 9.50 -20.58
N TYR A 233 -9.85 9.64 -20.08
CA TYR A 233 -10.11 10.25 -18.78
C TYR A 233 -11.31 9.64 -18.05
N GLN A 234 -11.28 9.73 -16.72
CA GLN A 234 -12.40 9.50 -15.83
C GLN A 234 -12.49 10.61 -14.78
N ALA A 235 -13.71 11.00 -14.45
CA ALA A 235 -14.01 11.72 -13.22
C ALA A 235 -15.07 10.96 -12.43
N SER A 236 -14.83 10.72 -11.14
CA SER A 236 -15.80 10.07 -10.26
C SER A 236 -15.95 10.80 -8.93
N LEU A 237 -17.18 10.81 -8.41
CA LEU A 237 -17.44 11.25 -7.04
C LEU A 237 -17.20 10.08 -6.09
N THR A 238 -17.89 8.96 -6.34
CA THR A 238 -17.78 7.70 -5.60
C THR A 238 -17.85 6.53 -6.59
N PRO A 239 -17.51 5.29 -6.19
CA PRO A 239 -17.68 4.13 -7.05
C PRO A 239 -19.12 4.06 -7.60
N GLY A 240 -19.26 4.06 -8.93
CA GLY A 240 -20.57 3.98 -9.60
C GLY A 240 -21.22 5.33 -9.94
N LEU A 241 -20.70 6.43 -9.38
CA LEU A 241 -21.14 7.81 -9.68
C LEU A 241 -19.99 8.58 -10.32
N GLY A 242 -19.96 8.62 -11.66
CA GLY A 242 -18.92 9.28 -12.44
C GLY A 242 -19.15 9.17 -13.94
N THR A 243 -18.17 9.56 -14.74
CA THR A 243 -18.22 9.56 -16.22
C THR A 243 -18.57 8.21 -16.82
N HIS A 244 -18.15 7.11 -16.18
CA HIS A 244 -18.38 5.73 -16.61
C HIS A 244 -19.46 4.99 -15.80
N GLY A 245 -20.08 5.66 -14.81
CA GLY A 245 -21.14 5.08 -13.98
C GLY A 245 -20.80 3.69 -13.45
N LYS A 246 -21.69 2.72 -13.69
CA LYS A 246 -21.54 1.32 -13.26
C LYS A 246 -20.52 0.51 -14.06
N MET A 247 -20.01 1.04 -15.18
CA MET A 247 -19.03 0.38 -16.05
C MET A 247 -17.59 0.70 -15.66
N GLY A 248 -17.33 1.53 -14.63
CA GLY A 248 -15.96 1.88 -14.22
C GLY A 248 -15.05 0.67 -14.02
N ALA A 249 -15.58 -0.43 -13.48
CA ALA A 249 -14.88 -1.70 -13.26
C ALA A 249 -14.36 -2.40 -14.53
N GLN A 250 -14.77 -1.92 -15.71
CA GLN A 250 -14.38 -2.41 -17.04
C GLN A 250 -13.54 -1.38 -17.81
N VAL A 251 -13.25 -0.22 -17.23
CA VAL A 251 -12.54 0.85 -17.93
C VAL A 251 -11.10 0.98 -17.45
N ILE A 252 -10.16 1.03 -18.38
CA ILE A 252 -8.77 1.37 -18.14
C ILE A 252 -8.60 2.85 -18.50
N ASN A 253 -8.09 3.65 -17.56
CA ASN A 253 -8.00 5.09 -17.72
C ASN A 253 -6.55 5.56 -17.80
N LYS A 254 -6.25 6.48 -18.73
CA LYS A 254 -4.97 7.20 -18.73
C LYS A 254 -4.92 8.31 -17.68
N PHE A 255 -6.05 8.98 -17.45
CA PHE A 255 -6.22 9.95 -16.38
C PHE A 255 -7.47 9.64 -15.56
N SER A 256 -7.38 9.54 -14.24
CA SER A 256 -8.52 9.23 -13.36
C SER A 256 -8.52 10.19 -12.18
N PHE A 257 -9.57 11.00 -12.05
CA PHE A 257 -9.75 11.92 -10.94
C PHE A 257 -10.96 11.52 -10.09
N ASN A 258 -10.73 11.25 -8.82
CA ASN A 258 -11.72 10.70 -7.90
C ASN A 258 -11.92 11.63 -6.68
N ILE A 259 -13.05 12.35 -6.63
CA ILE A 259 -13.33 13.38 -5.60
C ILE A 259 -13.46 12.76 -4.20
N ILE A 260 -14.08 11.59 -4.06
CA ILE A 260 -14.05 10.82 -2.81
C ILE A 260 -13.29 9.52 -3.09
N GLY A 261 -13.77 8.73 -4.05
CA GLY A 261 -13.02 7.58 -4.48
C GLY A 261 -13.51 6.91 -5.76
N GLY A 262 -12.59 6.23 -6.42
CA GLY A 262 -12.81 5.59 -7.71
C GLY A 262 -12.75 4.07 -7.64
N TYR A 263 -13.42 3.44 -8.59
CA TYR A 263 -13.31 2.01 -8.86
C TYR A 263 -13.20 1.79 -10.36
N THR A 264 -12.01 1.40 -10.81
CA THR A 264 -11.65 1.29 -12.23
C THR A 264 -11.08 -0.10 -12.55
N ALA A 265 -11.10 -0.52 -13.82
CA ALA A 265 -10.45 -1.77 -14.21
C ALA A 265 -8.93 -1.67 -14.14
N GLY A 266 -8.36 -0.59 -14.68
CA GLY A 266 -6.92 -0.36 -14.74
C GLY A 266 -6.58 1.12 -14.82
N VAL A 267 -5.32 1.44 -14.56
CA VAL A 267 -4.75 2.79 -14.79
C VAL A 267 -3.49 2.65 -15.61
N ASP A 268 -3.40 3.41 -16.69
CA ASP A 268 -2.25 3.49 -17.58
C ASP A 268 -1.80 4.96 -17.74
N GLY A 269 -1.37 5.55 -16.62
CA GLY A 269 -1.02 6.96 -16.55
C GLY A 269 -1.14 7.51 -15.12
N LEU A 270 -2.05 8.44 -14.89
CA LEU A 270 -2.20 9.13 -13.60
C LEU A 270 -3.59 8.91 -13.01
N GLU A 271 -3.63 8.43 -11.77
CA GLU A 271 -4.84 8.42 -10.96
C GLU A 271 -4.65 9.21 -9.65
N VAL A 272 -5.60 10.09 -9.36
CA VAL A 272 -5.61 10.93 -8.17
C VAL A 272 -6.97 10.79 -7.48
N GLY A 273 -6.95 10.47 -6.18
CA GLY A 273 -8.15 10.35 -5.36
C GLY A 273 -8.03 11.10 -4.04
N THR A 274 -9.08 11.79 -3.59
CA THR A 274 -9.02 12.49 -2.29
C THR A 274 -9.05 11.52 -1.13
N ALA A 275 -9.92 10.49 -1.13
CA ALA A 275 -9.91 9.46 -0.09
C ALA A 275 -9.28 8.16 -0.61
N PHE A 276 -9.83 7.55 -1.66
CA PHE A 276 -9.32 6.25 -2.11
C PHE A 276 -9.38 5.99 -3.62
N ASN A 277 -8.49 5.12 -4.09
CA ASN A 277 -8.54 4.55 -5.43
C ASN A 277 -8.54 3.02 -5.37
N ILE A 278 -9.44 2.38 -6.12
CA ILE A 278 -9.49 0.93 -6.28
C ILE A 278 -9.31 0.58 -7.75
N VAL A 279 -8.22 -0.11 -8.06
CA VAL A 279 -7.89 -0.62 -9.40
C VAL A 279 -7.99 -2.13 -9.38
N LYS A 280 -8.90 -2.69 -10.20
CA LYS A 280 -9.19 -4.13 -10.22
C LYS A 280 -8.02 -4.96 -10.75
N ASN A 281 -7.42 -4.52 -11.85
CA ASN A 281 -6.31 -5.17 -12.55
C ASN A 281 -5.02 -4.41 -12.25
N ASP A 282 -4.33 -3.93 -13.28
CA ASP A 282 -3.00 -3.36 -13.17
C ASP A 282 -3.02 -1.83 -13.06
N MET A 283 -2.03 -1.31 -12.32
CA MET A 283 -1.67 0.10 -12.26
C MET A 283 -0.31 0.29 -12.93
N GLN A 284 -0.25 1.23 -13.88
CA GLN A 284 0.98 1.67 -14.51
C GLN A 284 1.17 3.18 -14.31
N TYR A 285 2.41 3.56 -14.00
CA TYR A 285 2.92 4.92 -13.80
C TYR A 285 2.65 5.57 -12.44
N VAL A 286 1.50 6.22 -12.20
CA VAL A 286 1.29 7.02 -10.98
C VAL A 286 -0.12 6.86 -10.41
N GLN A 287 -0.19 6.59 -9.10
CA GLN A 287 -1.45 6.55 -8.36
C GLN A 287 -1.30 7.22 -6.99
N ILE A 288 -2.13 8.22 -6.71
CA ILE A 288 -2.06 9.05 -5.50
C ILE A 288 -3.44 9.05 -4.83
N ALA A 289 -3.49 8.78 -3.53
CA ALA A 289 -4.69 8.91 -2.70
C ALA A 289 -4.43 9.67 -1.41
N GLY A 290 -5.38 10.49 -0.96
CA GLY A 290 -5.28 11.11 0.37
C GLY A 290 -5.38 10.11 1.52
N PHE A 291 -6.04 8.96 1.35
CA PHE A 291 -6.12 7.92 2.39
C PHE A 291 -5.63 6.54 1.91
N MET A 292 -6.22 5.92 0.89
CA MET A 292 -5.90 4.53 0.50
C MET A 292 -5.80 4.28 -1.01
N ASN A 293 -4.82 3.48 -1.45
CA ASN A 293 -4.83 2.87 -2.77
C ASN A 293 -4.90 1.34 -2.68
N ILE A 294 -5.71 0.71 -3.53
CA ILE A 294 -5.79 -0.73 -3.68
C ILE A 294 -5.64 -1.11 -5.15
N VAL A 295 -4.70 -2.01 -5.46
CA VAL A 295 -4.47 -2.57 -6.80
C VAL A 295 -4.59 -4.09 -6.71
N GLY A 296 -5.48 -4.68 -7.51
CA GLY A 296 -5.73 -6.13 -7.50
C GLY A 296 -4.70 -6.95 -8.28
N GLY A 297 -4.16 -6.37 -9.35
CA GLY A 297 -3.08 -6.91 -10.15
C GLY A 297 -1.73 -6.29 -9.79
N LYS A 298 -0.90 -6.11 -10.81
CA LYS A 298 0.47 -5.60 -10.67
C LYS A 298 0.48 -4.08 -10.59
N ALA A 299 1.32 -3.55 -9.72
CA ALA A 299 1.58 -2.12 -9.63
C ALA A 299 2.99 -1.83 -10.16
N ARG A 300 3.09 -1.11 -11.28
CA ARG A 300 4.37 -0.69 -11.88
C ARG A 300 4.46 0.82 -11.93
N GLY A 301 5.26 1.42 -11.04
CA GLY A 301 5.45 2.87 -11.00
C GLY A 301 5.49 3.42 -9.57
N VAL A 302 4.84 4.55 -9.35
CA VAL A 302 4.81 5.29 -8.08
C VAL A 302 3.40 5.24 -7.48
N GLN A 303 3.28 4.72 -6.26
CA GLN A 303 2.03 4.65 -5.52
C GLN A 303 2.15 5.39 -4.18
N VAL A 304 1.31 6.40 -3.95
CA VAL A 304 1.35 7.25 -2.76
C VAL A 304 0.00 7.31 -2.08
N ALA A 305 -0.04 7.03 -0.78
CA ALA A 305 -1.26 7.16 0.03
C ALA A 305 -0.99 7.89 1.35
N GLY A 306 -1.95 8.69 1.84
CA GLY A 306 -1.81 9.27 3.17
C GLY A 306 -1.80 8.24 4.31
N PHE A 307 -2.42 7.07 4.12
CA PHE A 307 -2.48 6.04 5.16
C PHE A 307 -2.05 4.64 4.69
N HIS A 308 -2.66 4.11 3.62
CA HIS A 308 -2.47 2.70 3.25
C HIS A 308 -2.38 2.44 1.75
N ASN A 309 -1.36 1.71 1.31
CA ASN A 309 -1.35 1.09 -0.02
C ASN A 309 -1.43 -0.44 0.09
N ASN A 310 -2.20 -1.04 -0.80
CA ASN A 310 -2.33 -2.50 -0.91
C ASN A 310 -2.20 -2.94 -2.37
N VAL A 311 -1.24 -3.81 -2.65
CA VAL A 311 -1.04 -4.45 -3.96
C VAL A 311 -1.24 -5.94 -3.77
N LEU A 312 -2.25 -6.50 -4.41
CA LEU A 312 -2.64 -7.90 -4.20
C LEU A 312 -1.87 -8.91 -5.06
N ASP A 313 -1.04 -8.42 -5.98
CA ASP A 313 -0.06 -9.20 -6.74
C ASP A 313 1.37 -8.67 -6.46
N SER A 314 2.15 -8.36 -7.49
CA SER A 314 3.52 -7.83 -7.37
C SER A 314 3.60 -6.32 -7.52
N MET A 315 4.55 -5.70 -6.82
CA MET A 315 4.90 -4.28 -6.94
C MET A 315 6.29 -4.14 -7.56
N LYS A 316 6.41 -3.30 -8.60
CA LYS A 316 7.69 -2.84 -9.16
C LYS A 316 7.75 -1.31 -9.18
N GLY A 317 8.65 -0.70 -8.42
CA GLY A 317 8.81 0.75 -8.36
C GLY A 317 8.84 1.30 -6.94
N VAL A 318 8.09 2.38 -6.68
CA VAL A 318 8.11 3.12 -5.42
C VAL A 318 6.73 3.13 -4.78
N GLN A 319 6.63 2.75 -3.52
CA GLN A 319 5.38 2.77 -2.76
C GLN A 319 5.57 3.49 -1.43
N VAL A 320 4.76 4.52 -1.18
CA VAL A 320 4.87 5.39 0.01
C VAL A 320 3.52 5.52 0.70
N ALA A 321 3.47 5.26 2.00
CA ALA A 321 2.27 5.49 2.80
C ALA A 321 2.56 6.07 4.19
N GLY A 322 1.62 6.83 4.75
CA GLY A 322 1.77 7.34 6.12
C GLY A 322 1.82 6.23 7.17
N PHE A 323 1.05 5.15 7.03
CA PHE A 323 1.03 4.07 8.01
C PHE A 323 1.45 2.71 7.45
N SER A 324 0.88 2.25 6.33
CA SER A 324 1.15 0.87 5.89
C SER A 324 1.16 0.63 4.39
N ASN A 325 2.05 -0.26 3.98
CA ASN A 325 2.19 -0.73 2.61
C ASN A 325 2.18 -2.25 2.63
N ILE A 326 1.28 -2.87 1.88
CA ILE A 326 1.13 -4.33 1.82
C ILE A 326 1.25 -4.79 0.36
N VAL A 327 2.14 -5.74 0.12
CA VAL A 327 2.30 -6.44 -1.16
C VAL A 327 2.09 -7.94 -0.93
N GLN A 328 1.09 -8.54 -1.56
CA GLN A 328 0.75 -9.95 -1.39
C GLN A 328 1.63 -10.89 -2.22
N GLY A 329 2.24 -10.38 -3.29
CA GLY A 329 3.28 -11.04 -4.08
C GLY A 329 4.67 -10.51 -3.75
N SER A 330 5.51 -10.41 -4.76
CA SER A 330 6.89 -9.93 -4.64
C SER A 330 7.01 -8.41 -4.86
N GLN A 331 8.01 -7.81 -4.23
CA GLN A 331 8.41 -6.42 -4.42
C GLN A 331 9.76 -6.36 -5.15
N ASP A 332 9.85 -5.50 -6.17
CA ASP A 332 11.09 -5.05 -6.81
C ASP A 332 11.15 -3.51 -6.76
N GLY A 333 11.87 -2.94 -5.79
CA GLY A 333 12.02 -1.49 -5.64
C GLY A 333 11.98 -0.99 -4.20
N LEU A 334 11.40 0.20 -3.99
CA LEU A 334 11.43 0.96 -2.74
C LEU A 334 10.05 1.01 -2.08
N GLN A 335 9.97 0.67 -0.79
CA GLN A 335 8.76 0.79 0.02
C GLN A 335 9.05 1.59 1.30
N ILE A 336 8.30 2.68 1.51
CA ILE A 336 8.43 3.57 2.68
C ILE A 336 7.10 3.69 3.42
N THR A 337 7.11 3.44 4.74
CA THR A 337 5.93 3.64 5.60
C THR A 337 6.26 4.18 6.97
N GLY A 338 5.41 5.02 7.55
CA GLY A 338 5.54 5.43 8.96
C GLY A 338 5.22 4.32 9.98
N GLY A 339 4.54 3.25 9.57
CA GLY A 339 4.18 2.11 10.44
C GLY A 339 4.73 0.78 9.92
N ILE A 340 3.88 0.02 9.25
CA ILE A 340 4.12 -1.39 8.91
C ILE A 340 4.24 -1.58 7.39
N GLY A 341 5.35 -2.16 6.95
CA GLY A 341 5.56 -2.64 5.59
C GLY A 341 5.52 -4.16 5.53
N GLN A 342 4.66 -4.75 4.71
CA GLN A 342 4.56 -6.21 4.56
C GLN A 342 4.69 -6.65 3.10
N ILE A 343 5.59 -7.60 2.86
CA ILE A 343 5.79 -8.29 1.58
C ILE A 343 5.62 -9.78 1.82
N ARG A 344 4.62 -10.41 1.20
CA ARG A 344 4.38 -11.85 1.39
C ARG A 344 5.23 -12.74 0.48
N GLY A 345 5.62 -12.24 -0.70
CA GLY A 345 6.55 -12.89 -1.61
C GLY A 345 8.00 -12.50 -1.32
N ASN A 346 8.80 -12.38 -2.37
CA ASN A 346 10.21 -11.99 -2.26
C ASN A 346 10.35 -10.46 -2.25
N MET A 347 11.31 -9.96 -1.49
CA MET A 347 11.72 -8.57 -1.50
C MET A 347 13.05 -8.45 -2.24
N SER A 348 13.08 -7.63 -3.29
CA SER A 348 14.29 -7.09 -3.90
C SER A 348 14.25 -5.56 -3.80
N GLY A 349 15.27 -4.96 -3.19
CA GLY A 349 15.41 -3.50 -3.09
C GLY A 349 15.47 -2.97 -1.66
N VAL A 350 14.65 -1.95 -1.36
CA VAL A 350 14.74 -1.20 -0.09
C VAL A 350 13.39 -1.12 0.61
N GLN A 351 13.39 -1.40 1.92
CA GLN A 351 12.25 -1.24 2.82
C GLN A 351 12.63 -0.27 3.95
N ILE A 352 11.86 0.79 4.15
CA ILE A 352 11.99 1.71 5.30
C ILE A 352 10.64 1.79 6.03
N GLN A 353 10.59 1.35 7.28
CA GLN A 353 9.39 1.26 8.11
C GLN A 353 9.59 1.95 9.44
N GLY A 354 8.63 2.75 9.89
CA GLY A 354 8.70 3.37 11.22
C GLY A 354 8.51 2.39 12.38
N LEU A 355 7.79 1.27 12.19
CA LEU A 355 7.56 0.27 13.23
C LEU A 355 8.08 -1.11 12.84
N ALA A 356 7.52 -1.72 11.80
CA ALA A 356 7.82 -3.12 11.47
C ALA A 356 7.92 -3.37 9.97
N GLY A 357 9.05 -3.94 9.53
CA GLY A 357 9.29 -4.44 8.18
C GLY A 357 9.20 -5.96 8.15
N ILE A 358 8.25 -6.52 7.39
CA ILE A 358 7.97 -7.95 7.35
C ILE A 358 8.07 -8.45 5.91
N SER A 359 9.07 -9.29 5.62
CA SER A 359 9.19 -10.06 4.38
C SER A 359 9.01 -11.55 4.68
N ARG A 360 8.03 -12.22 4.05
CA ARG A 360 7.82 -13.67 4.28
C ARG A 360 8.62 -14.56 3.34
N GLY A 361 9.07 -14.03 2.19
CA GLY A 361 9.91 -14.74 1.23
C GLY A 361 11.39 -14.46 1.43
N TYR A 362 12.14 -14.54 0.32
CA TYR A 362 13.55 -14.16 0.29
C TYR A 362 13.70 -12.64 0.35
N THR A 363 14.74 -12.16 1.03
CA THR A 363 15.05 -10.73 1.15
C THR A 363 16.41 -10.46 0.54
N GLU A 364 16.45 -9.66 -0.53
CA GLU A 364 17.66 -9.16 -1.16
C GLU A 364 17.67 -7.63 -1.09
N GLY A 365 18.65 -7.05 -0.39
CA GLY A 365 18.80 -5.61 -0.24
C GLY A 365 18.73 -5.10 1.20
N LEU A 366 18.09 -3.94 1.41
CA LEU A 366 18.13 -3.18 2.67
C LEU A 366 16.76 -3.13 3.34
N GLN A 367 16.69 -3.52 4.62
CA GLN A 367 15.51 -3.31 5.47
C GLN A 367 15.87 -2.43 6.66
N ILE A 368 15.13 -1.34 6.85
CA ILE A 368 15.23 -0.44 8.00
C ILE A 368 13.87 -0.41 8.69
N ALA A 369 13.82 -0.75 9.98
CA ALA A 369 12.58 -0.73 10.77
C ALA A 369 12.78 -0.06 12.12
N GLY A 370 11.94 0.90 12.53
CA GLY A 370 12.10 1.55 13.83
C GLY A 370 11.97 0.59 15.03
N GLY A 371 11.22 -0.51 14.89
CA GLY A 371 11.11 -1.55 15.91
C GLY A 371 11.66 -2.91 15.46
N TYR A 372 11.02 -3.52 14.47
CA TYR A 372 11.23 -4.94 14.15
C TYR A 372 11.39 -5.20 12.65
N ALA A 373 12.46 -5.89 12.26
CA ALA A 373 12.65 -6.38 10.89
C ALA A 373 12.60 -7.91 10.86
N TYR A 374 11.75 -8.48 10.01
CA TYR A 374 11.55 -9.92 9.88
C TYR A 374 11.70 -10.40 8.44
N SER A 375 12.48 -11.47 8.27
CA SER A 375 12.57 -12.25 7.03
C SER A 375 12.26 -13.72 7.26
N GLY A 376 11.30 -14.25 6.50
CA GLY A 376 10.83 -15.62 6.61
C GLY A 376 11.72 -16.67 5.92
N LYS A 377 12.52 -16.26 4.93
CA LYS A 377 13.52 -17.10 4.26
C LYS A 377 14.90 -16.44 4.31
N ASP A 378 15.77 -16.76 3.36
CA ASP A 378 17.14 -16.28 3.35
C ASP A 378 17.21 -14.77 3.11
N ILE A 379 18.21 -14.16 3.73
CA ILE A 379 18.56 -12.75 3.58
C ILE A 379 19.90 -12.68 2.85
N ASN A 380 19.98 -11.82 1.85
CA ASN A 380 21.22 -11.34 1.26
C ASN A 380 21.21 -9.80 1.30
N GLY A 381 21.84 -9.21 2.32
CA GLY A 381 21.87 -7.76 2.47
C GLY A 381 21.97 -7.27 3.92
N VAL A 382 21.29 -6.15 4.21
CA VAL A 382 21.44 -5.42 5.47
C VAL A 382 20.08 -5.27 6.16
N GLN A 383 20.01 -5.62 7.44
CA GLN A 383 18.87 -5.29 8.30
C GLN A 383 19.30 -4.34 9.41
N VAL A 384 18.56 -3.25 9.55
CA VAL A 384 18.73 -2.28 10.65
C VAL A 384 17.39 -2.16 11.36
N SER A 385 17.38 -2.35 12.68
CA SER A 385 16.17 -2.10 13.46
C SER A 385 16.43 -1.47 14.81
N GLY A 386 15.43 -0.77 15.36
CA GLY A 386 15.55 -0.24 16.71
C GLY A 386 15.63 -1.36 17.76
N LEU A 387 14.79 -2.39 17.67
CA LEU A 387 14.73 -3.45 18.67
C LEU A 387 15.31 -4.77 18.16
N TYR A 388 14.68 -5.41 17.17
CA TYR A 388 15.12 -6.74 16.75
C TYR A 388 15.13 -6.96 15.25
N ASN A 389 16.23 -7.54 14.76
CA ASN A 389 16.31 -8.15 13.44
C ASN A 389 16.12 -9.66 13.58
N TYR A 390 15.28 -10.24 12.72
CA TYR A 390 14.96 -11.66 12.76
C TYR A 390 15.05 -12.28 11.37
N ALA A 391 15.92 -13.29 11.23
CA ALA A 391 16.07 -14.13 10.06
C ALA A 391 15.68 -15.58 10.41
N ASN A 392 14.62 -16.08 9.79
CA ASN A 392 14.15 -17.44 10.07
C ASN A 392 15.04 -18.53 9.43
N ALA A 393 15.81 -18.20 8.39
CA ALA A 393 16.69 -19.12 7.68
C ALA A 393 18.14 -18.62 7.70
N THR A 394 18.81 -18.52 6.55
CA THR A 394 20.20 -18.08 6.43
C THR A 394 20.26 -16.56 6.24
N ALA A 395 21.19 -15.90 6.92
CA ALA A 395 21.46 -14.48 6.71
C ALA A 395 22.88 -14.28 6.19
N HIS A 396 23.00 -13.68 5.00
CA HIS A 396 24.26 -13.22 4.42
C HIS A 396 24.28 -11.70 4.47
N GLY A 397 25.25 -11.12 5.19
CA GLY A 397 25.43 -9.67 5.28
C GLY A 397 25.44 -9.14 6.71
N VAL A 398 24.74 -8.03 6.97
CA VAL A 398 24.85 -7.28 8.23
C VAL A 398 23.50 -7.14 8.92
N GLN A 399 23.46 -7.40 10.23
CA GLN A 399 22.31 -7.09 11.07
C GLN A 399 22.73 -6.14 12.21
N LEU A 400 22.07 -5.00 12.32
CA LEU A 400 22.31 -3.98 13.35
C LEU A 400 21.02 -3.71 14.13
N SER A 401 21.05 -3.84 15.45
CA SER A 401 19.90 -3.47 16.28
C SER A 401 20.31 -2.92 17.65
N ALA A 402 19.41 -2.21 18.35
CA ALA A 402 19.68 -1.87 19.74
C ALA A 402 19.36 -3.05 20.66
N GLY A 403 18.28 -3.79 20.45
CA GLY A 403 17.93 -4.95 21.27
C GLY A 403 18.74 -6.19 20.92
N GLY A 404 18.40 -6.88 19.83
CA GLY A 404 19.07 -8.11 19.46
C GLY A 404 18.87 -8.60 18.02
N ASN A 405 19.83 -9.37 17.53
CA ASN A 405 19.75 -10.01 16.21
C ASN A 405 19.58 -11.51 16.37
N ILE A 406 18.62 -12.09 15.65
CA ILE A 406 18.31 -13.52 15.72
C ILE A 406 18.36 -14.13 14.31
N THR A 407 19.23 -15.12 14.13
CA THR A 407 19.32 -15.93 12.90
C THR A 407 19.13 -17.40 13.25
N ARG A 408 17.98 -17.98 12.91
CA ARG A 408 17.66 -19.39 13.24
C ARG A 408 18.48 -20.40 12.42
N GLY A 409 19.00 -20.01 11.26
CA GLY A 409 19.90 -20.80 10.43
C GLY A 409 21.35 -20.38 10.60
N THR A 410 22.02 -20.15 9.47
CA THR A 410 23.43 -19.74 9.44
C THR A 410 23.53 -18.23 9.27
N MET A 411 24.34 -17.58 10.11
CA MET A 411 24.74 -16.18 9.95
C MET A 411 26.11 -16.14 9.26
N ASN A 412 26.13 -15.71 8.01
CA ASN A 412 27.33 -15.46 7.21
C ASN A 412 27.56 -13.94 7.13
N GLY A 413 28.31 -13.36 8.09
CA GLY A 413 28.56 -11.92 8.13
C GLY A 413 28.60 -11.34 9.54
N ILE A 414 28.05 -10.14 9.74
CA ILE A 414 28.20 -9.37 10.99
C ILE A 414 26.85 -9.17 11.68
N GLN A 415 26.76 -9.47 12.97
CA GLN A 415 25.62 -9.08 13.83
C GLN A 415 26.11 -8.15 14.94
N ILE A 416 25.51 -6.97 15.07
CA ILE A 416 25.81 -5.99 16.12
C ILE A 416 24.52 -5.66 16.86
N ALA A 417 24.51 -5.90 18.16
CA ALA A 417 23.40 -5.58 19.04
C ALA A 417 23.90 -5.11 20.41
N SER A 418 23.16 -4.25 21.11
CA SER A 418 23.58 -3.86 22.46
C SER A 418 23.36 -5.01 23.46
N LEU A 419 22.24 -5.72 23.39
CA LEU A 419 21.93 -6.76 24.37
C LEU A 419 22.42 -8.13 23.92
N PHE A 420 21.90 -8.65 22.81
CA PHE A 420 22.29 -10.00 22.40
C PHE A 420 22.28 -10.28 20.89
N ASN A 421 23.14 -11.22 20.49
CA ASN A 421 23.09 -11.83 19.17
C ASN A 421 22.90 -13.33 19.30
N TYR A 422 22.07 -13.91 18.44
CA TYR A 422 21.86 -15.34 18.32
C TYR A 422 22.01 -15.79 16.87
N ALA A 423 22.82 -16.82 16.65
CA ALA A 423 22.89 -17.53 15.37
C ALA A 423 23.04 -19.03 15.63
N ARG A 424 22.25 -19.89 14.99
CA ARG A 424 22.46 -21.35 15.15
C ARG A 424 23.86 -21.74 14.68
N ARG A 425 24.27 -21.28 13.50
CA ARG A 425 25.66 -21.39 13.01
C ARG A 425 26.20 -20.00 12.71
N LEU A 426 27.35 -19.65 13.27
CA LEU A 426 28.01 -18.37 12.99
C LEU A 426 29.24 -18.56 12.11
N ASN A 427 29.25 -17.93 10.94
CA ASN A 427 30.40 -17.80 10.05
C ASN A 427 30.69 -16.31 9.85
N GLY A 428 31.20 -15.65 10.90
CA GLY A 428 31.43 -14.22 10.88
C GLY A 428 31.59 -13.64 12.28
N VAL A 429 31.12 -12.43 12.51
CA VAL A 429 31.36 -11.69 13.76
C VAL A 429 30.04 -11.35 14.47
N GLN A 430 29.99 -11.59 15.77
CA GLN A 430 28.92 -11.11 16.65
C GLN A 430 29.50 -10.11 17.67
N ILE A 431 28.85 -8.95 17.83
CA ILE A 431 29.22 -7.93 18.81
C ILE A 431 27.98 -7.58 19.64
N GLY A 432 28.03 -7.83 20.94
CA GLY A 432 26.95 -7.50 21.89
C GLY A 432 27.24 -8.01 23.28
N LEU A 433 26.47 -7.61 24.30
CA LEU A 433 26.71 -8.05 25.68
C LEU A 433 26.68 -9.58 25.79
N VAL A 434 25.72 -10.23 25.13
CA VAL A 434 25.59 -11.69 25.09
C VAL A 434 25.55 -12.20 23.65
N ASN A 435 26.50 -13.05 23.26
CA ASN A 435 26.51 -13.67 21.94
C ASN A 435 26.33 -15.17 22.08
N ILE A 436 25.39 -15.73 21.31
CA ILE A 436 24.99 -17.14 21.43
C ILE A 436 25.05 -17.81 20.06
N SER A 437 25.70 -18.96 20.00
CA SER A 437 25.64 -19.86 18.86
C SER A 437 25.76 -21.34 19.24
N ASP A 438 25.20 -22.25 18.43
CA ASP A 438 25.45 -23.68 18.63
C ASP A 438 26.87 -24.04 18.19
N THR A 439 27.26 -23.53 17.01
CA THR A 439 28.58 -23.67 16.42
C THR A 439 29.00 -22.35 15.81
N SER A 440 30.25 -21.96 15.99
CA SER A 440 30.83 -20.79 15.33
C SER A 440 32.09 -21.21 14.60
N THR A 441 32.37 -20.66 13.42
CA THR A 441 33.69 -20.61 12.75
C THR A 441 34.35 -19.24 12.84
N GLY A 442 33.62 -18.23 13.35
CA GLY A 442 34.10 -16.86 13.50
C GLY A 442 34.20 -16.40 14.97
N TYR A 443 34.10 -15.08 15.18
CA TYR A 443 34.41 -14.43 16.45
C TYR A 443 33.16 -13.85 17.13
N SER A 444 33.11 -13.95 18.46
CA SER A 444 32.08 -13.33 19.29
C SER A 444 32.75 -12.41 20.29
N ILE A 445 32.32 -11.14 20.33
CA ILE A 445 32.87 -10.09 21.19
C ILE A 445 31.75 -9.59 22.08
N GLY A 446 31.90 -9.81 23.39
CA GLY A 446 30.84 -9.59 24.36
C GLY A 446 31.24 -9.98 25.76
N LEU A 447 30.45 -9.55 26.74
CA LEU A 447 30.65 -9.94 28.14
C LEU A 447 30.50 -11.47 28.30
N VAL A 448 29.53 -12.05 27.60
CA VAL A 448 29.27 -13.50 27.62
C VAL A 448 29.16 -14.03 26.20
N ASN A 449 30.02 -15.00 25.85
CA ASN A 449 30.06 -15.60 24.51
C ASN A 449 29.83 -17.11 24.60
N ILE A 450 28.59 -17.54 24.37
CA ILE A 450 28.19 -18.94 24.48
C ILE A 450 28.26 -19.59 23.10
N VAL A 451 29.27 -20.42 22.88
CA VAL A 451 29.33 -21.34 21.73
C VAL A 451 29.11 -22.75 22.27
N ARG A 452 27.94 -23.35 21.98
CA ARG A 452 27.52 -24.62 22.61
C ARG A 452 28.50 -25.77 22.38
N LYS A 453 29.02 -25.89 21.15
CA LYS A 453 30.07 -26.87 20.78
C LYS A 453 31.47 -26.24 20.76
N GLY A 454 31.65 -25.14 21.48
CA GLY A 454 32.89 -24.36 21.50
C GLY A 454 33.69 -24.52 22.79
N TYR A 455 34.42 -23.46 23.14
CA TYR A 455 35.26 -23.38 24.33
C TYR A 455 34.40 -23.04 25.55
N GLN A 456 34.32 -23.97 26.50
CA GLN A 456 33.64 -23.78 27.77
C GLN A 456 34.49 -24.44 28.84
N LYS A 457 35.12 -23.65 29.70
CA LYS A 457 35.97 -24.16 30.78
C LYS A 457 35.71 -23.42 32.08
N VAL A 458 35.89 -24.11 33.19
CA VAL A 458 35.88 -23.53 34.53
C VAL A 458 37.26 -23.79 35.13
N ALA A 459 37.93 -22.73 35.54
CA ALA A 459 39.25 -22.83 36.14
C ALA A 459 39.22 -22.41 37.61
N VAL A 460 39.86 -23.21 38.46
CA VAL A 460 40.13 -22.89 39.85
C VAL A 460 41.64 -22.76 40.01
N PHE A 461 42.10 -21.59 40.48
CA PHE A 461 43.53 -21.30 40.45
C PHE A 461 43.96 -20.33 41.55
N SER A 462 45.24 -20.38 41.87
CA SER A 462 45.92 -19.45 42.77
C SER A 462 46.80 -18.51 41.97
N THR A 463 46.95 -17.28 42.47
CA THR A 463 47.89 -16.30 41.94
C THR A 463 48.67 -15.64 43.06
N ASP A 464 49.65 -14.83 42.71
CA ASP A 464 50.32 -13.88 43.60
C ASP A 464 49.38 -12.82 44.22
N LEU A 465 48.21 -12.57 43.62
CA LEU A 465 47.25 -11.57 44.08
C LEU A 465 46.28 -12.14 45.13
N LEU A 466 45.56 -13.20 44.77
CA LEU A 466 44.59 -13.88 45.61
C LEU A 466 44.81 -15.40 45.55
N PRO A 467 44.70 -16.11 46.69
CA PRO A 467 44.95 -17.54 46.78
C PRO A 467 43.85 -18.40 46.14
N LEU A 468 42.61 -17.91 46.09
CA LEU A 468 41.49 -18.63 45.49
C LEU A 468 40.84 -17.80 44.39
N ASN A 469 40.86 -18.30 43.16
CA ASN A 469 40.22 -17.67 42.01
C ASN A 469 39.39 -18.71 41.26
N LEU A 470 38.26 -18.25 40.73
CA LEU A 470 37.34 -18.99 39.89
C LEU A 470 37.16 -18.22 38.59
N ALA A 471 37.46 -18.84 37.46
CA ALA A 471 37.20 -18.27 36.14
C ALA A 471 36.23 -19.14 35.35
N TRP A 472 35.21 -18.52 34.77
CA TRP A 472 34.38 -19.14 33.74
C TRP A 472 34.78 -18.59 32.38
N LYS A 473 35.25 -19.48 31.51
CA LYS A 473 35.80 -19.14 30.19
C LYS A 473 34.86 -19.66 29.10
N THR A 474 34.39 -18.76 28.23
CA THR A 474 33.36 -19.08 27.22
C THR A 474 33.69 -18.49 25.85
N GLY A 475 33.49 -19.23 24.77
CA GLY A 475 33.59 -18.72 23.40
C GLY A 475 34.23 -19.72 22.45
N ARG A 476 35.27 -19.28 21.74
CA ARG A 476 36.09 -20.11 20.86
C ARG A 476 37.51 -20.21 21.41
N LYS A 477 38.27 -21.23 21.02
CA LYS A 477 39.67 -21.38 21.45
C LYS A 477 40.54 -20.22 20.96
N GLU A 478 40.21 -19.68 19.80
CA GLU A 478 40.92 -18.58 19.16
C GLU A 478 40.61 -17.22 19.79
N LEU A 479 39.45 -17.10 20.46
CA LEU A 479 39.03 -15.95 21.24
C LEU A 479 37.90 -16.36 22.20
N TYR A 480 38.17 -16.33 23.50
CA TYR A 480 37.18 -16.57 24.55
C TYR A 480 37.16 -15.42 25.55
N SER A 481 35.99 -15.21 26.15
CA SER A 481 35.80 -14.30 27.28
C SER A 481 36.00 -15.04 28.60
N ILE A 482 36.43 -14.30 29.61
CA ILE A 482 36.73 -14.80 30.95
C ILE A 482 35.92 -13.95 31.93
N LEU A 483 35.01 -14.57 32.66
CA LEU A 483 34.43 -13.99 33.87
C LEU A 483 35.21 -14.51 35.07
N LEU A 484 35.73 -13.60 35.88
CA LEU A 484 36.62 -13.92 36.98
C LEU A 484 36.02 -13.50 38.32
N LEU A 485 36.16 -14.37 39.31
CA LEU A 485 35.96 -14.08 40.73
C LEU A 485 37.20 -14.51 41.50
N GLY A 486 37.59 -13.75 42.51
CA GLY A 486 38.72 -14.08 43.39
C GLY A 486 38.40 -13.76 44.84
N MET A 487 39.03 -14.49 45.76
CA MET A 487 38.92 -14.23 47.19
C MET A 487 40.16 -14.63 47.98
N SER A 488 40.38 -13.93 49.08
CA SER A 488 41.32 -14.25 50.15
C SER A 488 40.53 -14.41 51.45
N PRO A 489 40.37 -15.63 51.99
CA PRO A 489 39.49 -15.89 53.14
C PRO A 489 40.14 -15.63 54.53
N GLY A 490 41.38 -15.16 54.59
CA GLY A 490 42.11 -15.01 55.86
C GLY A 490 41.54 -13.91 56.75
N ASN A 491 41.42 -14.16 58.07
CA ASN A 491 40.80 -13.24 59.04
C ASN A 491 41.40 -11.83 59.09
N ASN A 492 42.69 -11.68 58.79
CA ASN A 492 43.41 -10.40 58.79
C ASN A 492 43.85 -9.92 57.39
N ASN A 493 43.45 -10.63 56.32
CA ASN A 493 43.87 -10.35 54.94
C ASN A 493 42.72 -10.62 53.95
N LYS A 494 41.49 -10.24 54.32
CA LYS A 494 40.32 -10.39 53.45
C LYS A 494 40.47 -9.53 52.20
N ALA A 495 40.13 -10.10 51.05
CA ALA A 495 40.06 -9.38 49.80
C ALA A 495 39.18 -10.17 48.84
N TYR A 496 38.43 -9.46 48.00
CA TYR A 496 37.60 -10.06 46.97
C TYR A 496 37.90 -9.41 45.64
N SER A 497 37.77 -10.14 44.54
CA SER A 497 37.88 -9.58 43.20
C SER A 497 36.79 -10.08 42.30
N PHE A 498 36.42 -9.24 41.34
CA PHE A 498 35.65 -9.63 40.18
C PHE A 498 36.26 -8.96 38.95
N GLY A 499 36.20 -9.64 37.80
CA GLY A 499 36.88 -9.15 36.62
C GLY A 499 36.40 -9.75 35.32
N TYR A 500 36.88 -9.16 34.24
CA TYR A 500 36.65 -9.60 32.89
C TYR A 500 37.98 -9.75 32.17
N GLY A 501 38.05 -10.70 31.24
CA GLY A 501 39.20 -10.84 30.38
C GLY A 501 38.88 -11.48 29.05
N VAL A 502 39.88 -11.48 28.19
CA VAL A 502 39.87 -12.17 26.91
C VAL A 502 41.12 -13.02 26.79
N GLY A 503 41.01 -14.15 26.11
CA GLY A 503 42.13 -15.04 25.94
C GLY A 503 42.11 -15.80 24.63
N LYS A 504 43.27 -16.38 24.32
CA LYS A 504 43.50 -17.22 23.15
C LYS A 504 44.28 -18.46 23.55
N GLU A 505 43.87 -19.61 23.04
CA GLU A 505 44.56 -20.90 23.15
C GLU A 505 45.38 -21.14 21.87
N ILE A 506 46.67 -21.46 22.04
CA ILE A 506 47.64 -21.76 21.00
C ILE A 506 48.10 -23.20 21.23
N PRO A 507 47.52 -24.18 20.52
CA PRO A 507 47.88 -25.59 20.70
C PRO A 507 49.25 -25.89 20.08
N PHE A 508 50.12 -26.56 20.83
CA PHE A 508 51.36 -27.12 20.27
C PHE A 508 51.15 -28.56 19.82
N ASN A 509 50.43 -29.35 20.62
CA ASN A 509 50.03 -30.72 20.29
C ASN A 509 48.72 -31.09 21.03
N LYS A 510 48.33 -32.37 21.03
CA LYS A 510 47.08 -32.84 21.68
C LYS A 510 47.06 -32.74 23.21
N GLN A 511 48.23 -32.66 23.85
CA GLN A 511 48.39 -32.65 25.31
C GLN A 511 48.89 -31.31 25.85
N LEU A 512 49.63 -30.54 25.06
CA LEU A 512 50.31 -29.32 25.47
C LEU A 512 49.84 -28.12 24.65
N PHE A 513 49.43 -27.05 25.32
CA PHE A 513 49.03 -25.80 24.69
C PHE A 513 49.39 -24.58 25.56
N LEU A 514 49.55 -23.43 24.93
CA LEU A 514 49.76 -22.15 25.59
C LEU A 514 48.45 -21.36 25.58
N SER A 515 48.06 -20.75 26.70
CA SER A 515 47.05 -19.70 26.72
C SER A 515 47.71 -18.35 26.92
N ALA A 516 47.29 -17.35 26.14
CA ALA A 516 47.61 -15.94 26.38
C ALA A 516 46.33 -15.23 26.79
N GLU A 517 46.27 -14.78 28.04
CA GLU A 517 45.09 -14.15 28.63
C GLU A 517 45.41 -12.72 29.04
N VAL A 518 44.46 -11.81 28.81
CA VAL A 518 44.48 -10.43 29.33
C VAL A 518 43.25 -10.26 30.20
N THR A 519 43.44 -9.92 31.46
CA THR A 519 42.35 -9.72 32.43
C THR A 519 42.42 -8.35 33.08
N GLY A 520 41.26 -7.76 33.37
CA GLY A 520 41.10 -6.58 34.23
C GLY A 520 40.20 -6.95 35.40
N GLN A 521 40.61 -6.64 36.62
CA GLN A 521 39.97 -7.08 37.85
C GLN A 521 39.80 -5.89 38.79
N SER A 522 38.62 -5.72 39.36
CA SER A 522 38.41 -4.79 40.47
C SER A 522 38.61 -5.53 41.79
N LEU A 523 39.36 -4.93 42.70
CA LEU A 523 39.65 -5.46 44.03
C LEU A 523 38.83 -4.71 45.08
N TYR A 524 38.08 -5.46 45.86
CA TYR A 524 37.41 -4.96 47.06
C TYR A 524 38.25 -5.28 48.30
N LEU A 525 38.74 -4.22 48.94
CA LEU A 525 39.64 -4.25 50.10
C LEU A 525 38.98 -3.72 51.37
N GLY A 526 37.64 -3.73 51.43
CA GLY A 526 36.87 -3.30 52.59
C GLY A 526 36.09 -2.01 52.37
N SER A 527 36.48 -1.18 51.41
CA SER A 527 35.73 -0.02 50.94
C SER A 527 35.44 -0.11 49.44
N TRP A 528 34.25 0.35 49.05
CA TRP A 528 33.88 0.54 47.64
C TRP A 528 34.25 1.94 47.12
N GLU A 529 34.64 2.84 48.03
CA GLU A 529 35.18 4.16 47.69
C GLU A 529 36.63 4.05 47.18
N ASP A 530 37.33 2.98 47.55
CA ASP A 530 38.68 2.68 47.08
C ASP A 530 38.63 2.13 45.65
N ASN A 531 39.10 2.92 44.69
CA ASN A 531 39.29 2.43 43.33
C ASN A 531 40.58 1.63 43.26
N SER A 532 40.46 0.31 43.06
CA SER A 532 41.59 -0.62 43.00
C SER A 532 41.41 -1.58 41.84
N GLN A 533 42.18 -1.39 40.76
CA GLN A 533 42.05 -2.15 39.52
C GLN A 533 43.37 -2.78 39.12
N VAL A 534 43.35 -4.09 38.82
CA VAL A 534 44.54 -4.82 38.37
C VAL A 534 44.33 -5.35 36.97
N PHE A 535 45.20 -4.93 36.05
CA PHE A 535 45.30 -5.48 34.71
C PHE A 535 46.44 -6.50 34.65
N ARG A 536 46.18 -7.68 34.06
CA ARG A 536 47.16 -8.77 34.01
C ARG A 536 47.27 -9.33 32.60
N LEU A 537 48.50 -9.49 32.14
CA LEU A 537 48.87 -10.29 30.97
C LEU A 537 49.43 -11.63 31.46
N GLN A 538 48.83 -12.72 30.99
CA GLN A 538 48.92 -14.03 31.61
C GLN A 538 49.21 -15.12 30.55
N PRO A 539 50.46 -15.27 30.10
CA PRO A 539 50.87 -16.45 29.35
C PRO A 539 50.97 -17.66 30.30
N SER A 540 50.25 -18.74 30.02
CA SER A 540 50.33 -19.97 30.81
C SER A 540 50.37 -21.22 29.95
N LEU A 541 51.21 -22.15 30.36
CA LEU A 541 51.36 -23.46 29.73
C LEU A 541 50.36 -24.41 30.38
N HIS A 542 49.57 -25.10 29.56
CA HIS A 542 48.59 -26.08 30.00
C HIS A 542 49.00 -27.48 29.57
N PHE A 543 48.86 -28.42 30.49
CA PHE A 543 49.05 -29.84 30.25
C PHE A 543 47.73 -30.59 30.49
N LYS A 544 47.24 -31.26 29.46
CA LYS A 544 45.99 -32.01 29.48
C LYS A 544 46.21 -33.38 30.15
N LEU A 545 45.66 -33.55 31.36
CA LEU A 545 45.74 -34.80 32.12
C LEU A 545 44.69 -35.82 31.67
N ALA A 546 43.49 -35.34 31.34
CA ALA A 546 42.37 -36.13 30.85
C ALA A 546 41.53 -35.31 29.87
N ASP A 547 40.51 -35.91 29.25
CA ASP A 547 39.71 -35.22 28.23
C ASP A 547 39.05 -33.91 28.67
N LYS A 548 38.75 -33.81 29.97
CA LYS A 548 38.06 -32.68 30.59
C LYS A 548 38.85 -32.01 31.72
N ILE A 549 40.14 -32.32 31.86
CA ILE A 549 40.96 -31.80 32.97
C ILE A 549 42.35 -31.42 32.44
N SER A 550 42.74 -30.17 32.66
CA SER A 550 44.09 -29.69 32.40
C SER A 550 44.64 -28.92 33.60
N ILE A 551 45.92 -29.11 33.89
CA ILE A 551 46.67 -28.26 34.83
C ILE A 551 47.37 -27.16 34.04
N PHE A 552 47.55 -26.00 34.67
CA PHE A 552 48.26 -24.90 34.05
C PHE A 552 49.12 -24.13 35.04
N ALA A 553 50.22 -23.59 34.54
CA ALA A 553 51.10 -22.70 35.27
C ALA A 553 51.73 -21.68 34.32
N GLY A 554 52.03 -20.48 34.82
CA GLY A 554 52.75 -19.49 34.03
C GLY A 554 53.02 -18.19 34.79
N PRO A 555 53.93 -17.36 34.25
CA PRO A 555 54.16 -16.02 34.79
C PRO A 555 52.96 -15.11 34.48
N SER A 556 52.90 -13.97 35.15
CA SER A 556 51.98 -12.90 34.80
C SER A 556 52.65 -11.55 34.93
N LEU A 557 52.41 -10.64 33.98
CA LEU A 557 52.72 -9.24 34.16
C LEU A 557 51.47 -8.54 34.68
N SER A 558 51.56 -7.93 35.86
CA SER A 558 50.43 -7.25 36.51
C SER A 558 50.71 -5.76 36.62
N VAL A 559 49.68 -4.94 36.41
CA VAL A 559 49.67 -3.50 36.62
C VAL A 559 48.47 -3.17 37.51
N HIS A 560 48.73 -2.58 38.67
CA HIS A 560 47.73 -2.15 39.63
C HIS A 560 47.60 -0.64 39.56
N LEU A 561 46.39 -0.18 39.27
CA LEU A 561 45.98 1.21 39.35
C LEU A 561 45.14 1.38 40.62
N PHE A 562 45.50 2.35 41.44
CA PHE A 562 44.83 2.57 42.72
C PHE A 562 44.80 4.05 43.11
N ASP A 563 43.74 4.44 43.80
CA ASP A 563 43.64 5.71 44.52
C ASP A 563 44.06 5.51 46.00
N ASP A 564 43.97 6.55 46.84
CA ASP A 564 44.34 6.50 48.26
C ASP A 564 43.58 5.40 49.02
N LEU A 565 44.18 4.20 49.09
CA LEU A 565 43.57 3.02 49.69
C LEU A 565 43.40 3.21 51.20
N GLN A 566 42.15 3.26 51.68
CA GLN A 566 41.89 3.31 53.11
C GLN A 566 42.19 1.96 53.77
N GLN A 567 42.93 1.99 54.87
CA GLN A 567 43.21 0.78 55.63
C GLN A 567 41.97 0.36 56.43
N VAL A 568 41.27 -0.68 55.94
CA VAL A 568 40.14 -1.28 56.66
C VAL A 568 40.64 -2.48 57.47
N PRO A 569 40.45 -2.50 58.81
CA PRO A 569 40.88 -3.62 59.64
C PRO A 569 40.33 -4.97 59.15
N GLY A 570 41.21 -5.97 59.06
CA GLY A 570 40.86 -7.32 58.60
C GLY A 570 40.94 -7.52 57.09
N TYR A 571 41.14 -6.45 56.30
CA TYR A 571 41.35 -6.53 54.85
C TYR A 571 42.82 -6.35 54.47
N LYS A 572 43.17 -6.81 53.26
CA LYS A 572 44.53 -6.75 52.72
C LYS A 572 44.91 -5.31 52.39
N THR A 573 46.07 -4.85 52.88
CA THR A 573 46.53 -3.46 52.76
C THR A 573 47.63 -3.23 51.71
N GLU A 574 48.33 -4.28 51.26
CA GLU A 574 49.44 -4.18 50.30
C GLU A 574 49.23 -5.07 49.07
N ILE A 575 49.41 -4.50 47.86
CA ILE A 575 49.25 -5.18 46.57
C ILE A 575 50.38 -4.77 45.60
N PRO A 576 51.20 -5.72 45.11
CA PRO A 576 51.42 -7.05 45.71
C PRO A 576 52.01 -6.87 47.12
N GLY A 577 51.92 -7.87 48.00
CA GLY A 577 52.44 -7.74 49.37
C GLY A 577 53.92 -7.29 49.40
N GLY A 578 54.35 -6.55 50.43
CA GLY A 578 55.58 -5.75 50.45
C GLY A 578 56.93 -6.47 50.30
N LYS A 579 56.94 -7.79 50.07
CA LYS A 579 58.13 -8.58 49.72
C LYS A 579 58.25 -8.88 48.22
N TYR A 580 57.31 -8.43 47.40
CA TYR A 580 57.26 -8.75 45.98
C TYR A 580 58.06 -7.71 45.16
N PRO A 581 58.94 -8.12 44.24
CA PRO A 581 59.66 -7.18 43.38
C PRO A 581 58.69 -6.45 42.46
N SER A 582 58.42 -5.19 42.77
CA SER A 582 57.57 -4.29 42.01
C SER A 582 58.38 -3.15 41.38
N PHE A 583 57.95 -2.67 40.23
CA PHE A 583 58.44 -1.44 39.62
C PHE A 583 57.36 -0.36 39.74
N ASN A 584 57.78 0.81 40.19
CA ASN A 584 56.90 1.95 40.39
C ASN A 584 56.58 2.61 39.04
N MET A 585 55.31 2.92 38.78
CA MET A 585 54.83 3.55 37.55
C MET A 585 54.14 4.92 37.82
N GLY A 586 54.36 5.52 38.99
CA GLY A 586 53.78 6.79 39.41
C GLY A 586 53.16 6.72 40.80
N SER A 587 52.50 7.79 41.25
CA SER A 587 51.86 7.84 42.58
C SER A 587 50.63 6.93 42.72
N HIS A 588 50.03 6.52 41.60
CA HIS A 588 48.75 5.79 41.55
C HIS A 588 48.85 4.51 40.71
N ALA A 589 50.07 4.04 40.43
CA ALA A 589 50.30 2.87 39.58
C ALA A 589 51.56 2.09 39.98
N ALA A 590 51.42 0.77 40.12
CA ALA A 590 52.52 -0.15 40.39
C ALA A 590 52.45 -1.38 39.48
N GLY A 591 53.60 -1.85 39.00
CA GLY A 591 53.69 -3.06 38.18
C GLY A 591 54.59 -4.13 38.80
N TRP A 592 54.33 -5.41 38.51
CA TRP A 592 55.16 -6.52 38.98
C TRP A 592 55.03 -7.77 38.11
N LEU A 593 55.99 -8.69 38.26
CA LEU A 593 56.00 -10.00 37.61
C LEU A 593 55.49 -11.08 38.58
N GLY A 594 54.21 -11.41 38.47
CA GLY A 594 53.52 -12.44 39.25
C GLY A 594 53.54 -13.84 38.63
N TRP A 595 52.67 -14.71 39.16
CA TRP A 595 52.49 -16.09 38.70
C TRP A 595 51.04 -16.54 38.84
N GLN A 596 50.70 -17.60 38.13
CA GLN A 596 49.44 -18.32 38.29
C GLN A 596 49.68 -19.83 38.19
N VAL A 597 48.93 -20.59 38.98
CA VAL A 597 48.88 -22.05 38.88
C VAL A 597 47.48 -22.54 39.22
N GLY A 598 46.96 -23.49 38.48
CA GLY A 598 45.63 -24.02 38.74
C GLY A 598 45.22 -25.18 37.87
N ILE A 599 43.95 -25.52 38.01
CA ILE A 599 43.28 -26.60 37.29
C ILE A 599 42.15 -25.98 36.48
N SER A 600 42.00 -26.42 35.24
CA SER A 600 40.89 -26.11 34.36
C SER A 600 40.11 -27.39 34.08
N ILE A 601 38.81 -27.31 34.23
CA ILE A 601 37.85 -28.41 34.08
C ILE A 601 36.97 -28.09 32.85
N PHE A 602 36.46 -29.15 32.21
CA PHE A 602 35.60 -29.24 31.02
C PHE A 602 36.32 -29.57 29.70
#